data_AF-A0A1C6CLZ7-F1
#
_entry.id   AF-A0A1C6CLZ7-F1
#
_cell.length_a   1.000
_cell.length_b   1.000
_cell.length_c   1.000
_cell.angle_alpha   90.00
_cell.angle_beta   90.00
_cell.angle_gamma   90.00
#
_symmetry.space_group_name_H-M   'P 1'
#
loop_
_entity.id
_entity.type
_entity.pdbx_description
1 polymer ?
#
loop_
_entity_poly.entity_id
_entity_poly.type
_entity_poly.pdbx_seq_one_letter_code
_entity_poly.pdbx_strand_id
1 'polypeptide(L)'
;MSFIQLSRKRILAIVIAFSILIISIIVPPYVSAANNVPSNMLNNVFLNALEYTGYDVQRQISNGTIYRNYGSSGTPNSVTSNIPYSLSAIASGLETTNSGKPNIRHFENYGLCCGSYVSYVYYNYLPNVAKISTSNLAQPYSKCSVESWETAIRKWIDNGTGKNIGFTQNSNGSLKTSSDIPIGSVVIFKSSSYRYAHVAVYAGYYNGKHFITHCGGDEGPCIQAIDSLYLYAGQSVKLIVAPNLYNNVKLNKSSLTLGKGESYTIKANGNATWSSSNTNILTVSNGKITAKNTGTAMIVAKGLNGSKANCMVTVKNAPNSISLNKTNLTLGIGETYDLDSSLPKNTASFSVKYSSDNSSTASVVSAGGLVTAKKEGTATITATTYNGKKVNCTVTVKKAPKTMSLNKTKITLGVGETYDLDSYLPSGTAAHSIKYISNNSNLVSVVSAGGLVTAKKEGVANITAIAYNGVKVQCTVTVKKEPKKLSLNNTELELNIGEKFDLDSAVPNGTAAYHVYYSSNNSNTASVAKYGGLVTAMKKGEAKITAEAYNGVKITCYVNVVDNIDSEIG
;
A
#
# COMPACT_ATOMS: atom_id res chain seq x y z
N MET A 1 45.71 -37.10 97.55
CA MET A 1 46.58 -35.91 97.44
C MET A 1 46.37 -35.33 96.05
N SER A 2 46.04 -34.03 95.93
CA SER A 2 45.86 -33.22 94.69
C SER A 2 44.66 -33.65 93.80
N PHE A 3 43.52 -32.95 93.72
CA PHE A 3 43.23 -31.58 93.26
C PHE A 3 44.01 -31.17 91.98
N ILE A 4 43.34 -31.22 90.82
CA ILE A 4 43.30 -30.17 89.77
C ILE A 4 42.34 -30.56 88.62
N GLN A 5 41.30 -29.74 88.49
CA GLN A 5 40.56 -29.28 87.30
C GLN A 5 39.80 -30.22 86.34
N LEU A 6 38.49 -30.01 86.37
CA LEU A 6 37.48 -30.28 85.35
C LEU A 6 37.83 -29.77 83.94
N SER A 7 37.38 -30.58 82.98
CA SER A 7 36.75 -30.21 81.69
C SER A 7 37.47 -29.21 80.79
N ARG A 8 38.40 -29.72 79.99
CA ARG A 8 38.77 -29.11 78.71
C ARG A 8 38.96 -30.18 77.64
N LYS A 9 37.93 -30.28 76.80
CA LYS A 9 38.01 -30.61 75.37
C LYS A 9 37.66 -32.04 74.93
N ARG A 10 36.40 -32.42 75.19
CA ARG A 10 35.43 -32.85 74.15
C ARG A 10 35.20 -31.80 73.01
N ILE A 11 36.14 -30.87 72.86
CA ILE A 11 36.21 -29.77 71.89
C ILE A 11 37.32 -30.07 70.87
N LEU A 12 38.24 -31.01 71.14
CA LEU A 12 39.30 -31.37 70.19
C LEU A 12 38.79 -32.31 69.07
N ALA A 13 37.69 -33.03 69.29
CA ALA A 13 37.06 -33.88 68.27
C ALA A 13 36.08 -33.11 67.35
N ILE A 14 35.73 -31.86 67.68
CA ILE A 14 34.89 -30.98 66.85
C ILE A 14 35.74 -29.98 66.05
N VAL A 15 37.00 -29.76 66.45
CA VAL A 15 37.94 -28.85 65.76
C VAL A 15 38.78 -29.55 64.68
N ILE A 16 38.76 -30.89 64.60
CA ILE A 16 39.39 -31.67 63.51
C ILE A 16 38.43 -31.88 62.32
N ALA A 17 37.21 -31.32 62.39
CA ALA A 17 36.33 -31.12 61.23
C ALA A 17 36.62 -29.81 60.47
N PHE A 18 37.58 -29.01 60.94
CA PHE A 18 37.94 -27.70 60.40
C PHE A 18 39.45 -27.57 60.33
N SER A 19 40.08 -28.08 59.25
CA SER A 19 41.28 -27.54 58.59
C SER A 19 41.92 -28.63 57.72
N ILE A 20 42.23 -28.29 56.46
CA ILE A 20 42.85 -29.15 55.41
C ILE A 20 41.79 -29.99 54.68
N LEU A 21 40.99 -29.47 53.74
CA LEU A 21 41.33 -28.55 52.64
C LEU A 21 42.54 -29.05 51.86
N ILE A 22 42.32 -29.93 50.88
CA ILE A 22 43.06 -29.98 49.62
C ILE A 22 42.25 -30.77 48.58
N ILE A 23 41.82 -30.00 47.56
CA ILE A 23 41.59 -30.40 46.17
C ILE A 23 40.37 -31.29 45.91
N SER A 24 39.20 -30.66 46.00
CA SER A 24 38.21 -30.66 44.91
C SER A 24 37.37 -29.40 45.03
N ILE A 25 38.05 -28.24 45.03
CA ILE A 25 37.41 -27.01 44.58
C ILE A 25 37.25 -27.23 43.08
N ILE A 26 36.10 -27.77 42.67
CA ILE A 26 35.51 -27.32 41.42
C ILE A 26 35.33 -25.83 41.66
N VAL A 27 36.29 -25.04 41.19
CA VAL A 27 36.10 -23.60 41.05
C VAL A 27 34.87 -23.53 40.17
N PRO A 28 33.70 -23.06 40.66
CA PRO A 28 32.60 -22.84 39.75
C PRO A 28 33.17 -21.91 38.67
N PRO A 29 33.00 -22.21 37.38
CA PRO A 29 33.58 -21.37 36.35
C PRO A 29 33.12 -19.95 36.65
N TYR A 30 34.07 -19.07 36.91
CA TYR A 30 33.84 -17.63 37.03
C TYR A 30 33.33 -17.14 35.68
N VAL A 31 32.04 -17.29 35.40
CA VAL A 31 31.34 -16.61 34.32
C VAL A 31 29.85 -16.56 34.66
N SER A 32 29.31 -15.37 34.89
CA SER A 32 28.05 -15.02 34.20
C SER A 32 27.97 -13.53 33.93
N ALA A 33 29.08 -12.99 33.41
CA ALA A 33 29.13 -11.70 32.76
C ALA A 33 28.37 -11.80 31.43
N ALA A 34 27.18 -11.17 31.35
CA ALA A 34 26.34 -10.92 30.16
C ALA A 34 25.81 -12.09 29.29
N ASN A 35 26.50 -13.23 29.14
CA ASN A 35 26.19 -14.22 28.09
C ASN A 35 24.81 -14.90 28.17
N ASN A 36 24.17 -14.93 29.35
CA ASN A 36 22.85 -15.53 29.55
C ASN A 36 21.73 -14.48 29.73
N VAL A 37 22.06 -13.18 29.68
CA VAL A 37 21.06 -12.12 29.78
C VAL A 37 20.25 -12.08 28.48
N PRO A 38 18.91 -12.01 28.55
CA PRO A 38 18.06 -11.94 27.37
C PRO A 38 18.49 -10.81 26.43
N SER A 39 18.63 -11.10 25.14
CA SER A 39 19.12 -10.11 24.17
C SER A 39 18.24 -8.87 24.06
N ASN A 40 16.96 -8.95 24.40
CA ASN A 40 16.07 -7.77 24.46
C ASN A 40 16.40 -6.81 25.63
N MET A 41 17.04 -7.29 26.70
CA MET A 41 17.53 -6.43 27.79
C MET A 41 18.83 -5.72 27.41
N LEU A 42 19.68 -6.35 26.59
CA LEU A 42 20.97 -5.80 26.15
C LEU A 42 20.87 -5.01 24.83
N ASN A 43 19.90 -5.33 23.98
CA ASN A 43 19.71 -4.70 22.67
C ASN A 43 18.35 -3.99 22.63
N ASN A 44 18.25 -2.85 23.33
CA ASN A 44 17.07 -2.01 23.27
C ASN A 44 17.42 -0.53 23.25
N VAL A 45 16.51 0.25 22.67
CA VAL A 45 16.64 1.70 22.50
C VAL A 45 16.91 2.46 23.80
N PHE A 46 16.42 1.98 24.95
CA PHE A 46 16.60 2.66 26.23
C PHE A 46 18.00 2.44 26.81
N LEU A 47 18.57 1.23 26.66
CA LEU A 47 19.96 0.96 27.02
C LEU A 47 20.93 1.64 26.05
N ASN A 48 20.64 1.61 24.74
CA ASN A 48 21.44 2.30 23.74
C ASN A 48 21.59 3.80 24.03
N ALA A 49 20.63 4.42 24.71
CA ALA A 49 20.76 5.81 25.14
C ALA A 49 22.06 6.05 25.92
N LEU A 50 22.47 5.14 26.80
CA LEU A 50 23.69 5.27 27.59
C LEU A 50 24.98 5.25 26.74
N GLU A 51 25.00 4.52 25.62
CA GLU A 51 26.14 4.55 24.70
C GLU A 51 26.34 5.96 24.13
N TYR A 52 25.25 6.69 23.92
CA TYR A 52 25.25 8.05 23.38
C TYR A 52 25.47 9.13 24.44
N THR A 53 25.86 8.78 25.66
CA THR A 53 26.33 9.74 26.66
C THR A 53 27.85 9.67 26.85
N GLY A 54 28.54 8.84 26.05
CA GLY A 54 29.98 8.62 26.14
C GLY A 54 30.40 7.48 27.08
N TYR A 55 29.45 6.85 27.79
CA TYR A 55 29.77 5.67 28.60
C TYR A 55 30.14 4.48 27.71
N ASP A 56 31.16 3.72 28.10
CA ASP A 56 31.63 2.54 27.36
C ASP A 56 30.77 1.30 27.66
N VAL A 57 29.48 1.39 27.32
CA VAL A 57 28.47 0.36 27.63
C VAL A 57 28.80 -0.96 26.94
N GLN A 58 29.34 -0.92 25.72
CA GLN A 58 29.70 -2.14 24.97
C GLN A 58 30.86 -2.89 25.64
N ARG A 59 31.86 -2.19 26.19
CA ARG A 59 32.88 -2.82 27.02
C ARG A 59 32.32 -3.36 28.33
N GLN A 60 31.42 -2.62 28.98
CA GLN A 60 30.76 -3.09 30.21
C GLN A 60 29.87 -4.32 29.96
N ILE A 61 29.24 -4.43 28.78
CA ILE A 61 28.51 -5.63 28.36
C ILE A 61 29.50 -6.78 28.14
N SER A 62 30.57 -6.57 27.37
CA SER A 62 31.49 -7.64 27.00
C SER A 62 32.28 -8.22 28.17
N ASN A 63 32.61 -7.41 29.18
CA ASN A 63 33.25 -7.87 30.42
C ASN A 63 32.26 -8.13 31.57
N GLY A 64 30.96 -7.89 31.34
CA GLY A 64 29.85 -8.10 32.25
C GLY A 64 29.76 -7.18 33.46
N THR A 65 30.55 -6.11 33.54
CA THR A 65 30.42 -5.11 34.61
C THR A 65 29.16 -4.26 34.48
N ILE A 66 28.46 -4.31 33.33
CA ILE A 66 27.17 -3.64 33.15
C ILE A 66 26.09 -4.22 34.08
N TYR A 67 26.23 -5.47 34.53
CA TYR A 67 25.21 -6.16 35.30
C TYR A 67 25.60 -6.25 36.78
N ARG A 68 24.67 -5.90 37.68
CA ARG A 68 24.93 -5.92 39.13
C ARG A 68 23.80 -6.54 39.94
N ASN A 69 24.20 -7.41 40.88
CA ASN A 69 23.38 -7.89 42.00
C ASN A 69 24.09 -7.44 43.28
N TYR A 70 23.49 -6.53 44.04
CA TYR A 70 24.17 -5.94 45.21
C TYR A 70 24.37 -7.02 46.29
N GLY A 71 25.51 -6.99 46.99
CA GLY A 71 25.83 -7.85 48.14
C GLY A 71 25.91 -9.37 47.93
N SER A 72 25.88 -9.87 46.69
CA SER A 72 26.18 -11.29 46.39
C SER A 72 27.67 -11.55 46.20
N SER A 73 28.15 -12.73 46.63
CA SER A 73 29.47 -13.24 46.23
C SER A 73 29.54 -13.38 44.71
N GLY A 74 30.56 -12.79 44.07
CA GLY A 74 30.75 -12.83 42.61
C GLY A 74 30.28 -11.58 41.84
N THR A 75 29.82 -10.54 42.53
CA THR A 75 29.59 -9.22 41.93
C THR A 75 30.93 -8.61 41.49
N PRO A 76 31.09 -8.10 40.26
CA PRO A 76 32.33 -7.46 39.83
C PRO A 76 32.72 -6.32 40.77
N ASN A 77 34.00 -6.25 41.19
CA ASN A 77 34.52 -5.12 41.97
C ASN A 77 34.34 -3.80 41.19
N SER A 78 33.89 -2.76 41.91
CA SER A 78 33.75 -1.34 41.52
C SER A 78 33.62 -1.06 40.02
N VAL A 79 32.39 -0.80 39.57
CA VAL A 79 32.09 -0.30 38.23
C VAL A 79 32.57 1.15 38.13
N THR A 80 33.84 1.41 37.82
CA THR A 80 34.26 2.80 37.58
C THR A 80 33.86 3.17 36.16
N SER A 81 32.87 4.03 36.02
CA SER A 81 32.71 4.76 34.77
C SER A 81 33.89 5.72 34.60
N ASN A 82 34.45 5.80 33.40
CA ASN A 82 35.45 6.83 33.05
C ASN A 82 34.85 8.24 32.92
N ILE A 83 33.54 8.37 33.15
CA ILE A 83 32.80 9.63 33.18
C ILE A 83 32.34 9.86 34.63
N PRO A 84 32.57 11.06 35.19
CA PRO A 84 32.25 11.37 36.58
C PRO A 84 30.74 11.30 36.86
N TYR A 85 30.38 11.32 38.14
CA TYR A 85 28.99 11.45 38.57
C TYR A 85 28.72 12.88 39.06
N SER A 86 27.74 13.57 38.48
CA SER A 86 27.33 14.88 38.98
C SER A 86 26.27 14.77 40.06
N LEU A 87 26.64 15.19 41.27
CA LEU A 87 25.72 15.46 42.37
C LEU A 87 25.00 16.82 42.25
N SER A 88 25.46 17.69 41.36
CA SER A 88 24.91 19.04 41.16
C SER A 88 24.01 19.11 39.93
N ALA A 89 23.16 20.13 39.86
CA ALA A 89 22.20 20.36 38.79
C ALA A 89 22.84 20.75 37.42
N ILE A 90 24.13 20.45 37.20
CA ILE A 90 24.89 20.89 36.03
C ILE A 90 24.44 20.16 34.76
N ALA A 91 24.28 18.83 34.83
CA ALA A 91 23.74 18.04 33.71
C ALA A 91 22.26 17.72 33.98
N SER A 92 21.39 18.38 33.25
CA SER A 92 19.93 18.19 33.25
C SER A 92 19.49 16.95 32.45
N GLY A 93 20.34 16.45 31.55
CA GLY A 93 20.02 15.40 30.57
C GLY A 93 19.52 15.95 29.23
N LEU A 94 19.22 17.25 29.14
CA LEU A 94 18.71 17.88 27.93
C LEU A 94 19.80 18.50 27.06
N GLU A 95 21.07 18.25 27.38
CA GLU A 95 22.17 18.93 26.72
C GLU A 95 22.30 18.50 25.26
N THR A 96 22.21 19.50 24.37
CA THR A 96 22.34 19.32 22.92
C THR A 96 23.37 20.29 22.34
N THR A 97 23.98 19.90 21.23
CA THR A 97 24.74 20.80 20.34
C THR A 97 23.80 21.75 19.60
N ASN A 98 24.35 22.76 18.92
CA ASN A 98 23.59 23.66 18.04
C ASN A 98 22.84 22.93 16.91
N SER A 99 23.24 21.70 16.58
CA SER A 99 22.56 20.85 15.59
C SER A 99 21.41 20.01 16.17
N GLY A 100 21.06 20.20 17.45
CA GLY A 100 20.02 19.46 18.16
C GLY A 100 20.40 18.02 18.53
N LYS A 101 21.65 17.59 18.28
CA LYS A 101 22.17 16.29 18.70
C LYS A 101 22.64 16.32 20.17
N PRO A 102 22.61 15.20 20.91
CA PRO A 102 23.20 15.08 22.25
C PRO A 102 24.62 15.69 22.36
N ASN A 103 24.88 16.47 23.42
CA ASN A 103 26.18 17.07 23.67
C ASN A 103 27.10 16.10 24.43
N ILE A 104 27.72 15.17 23.69
CA ILE A 104 28.57 14.10 24.25
C ILE A 104 29.65 14.65 25.18
N ARG A 105 30.39 15.69 24.75
CA ARG A 105 31.47 16.29 25.54
C ARG A 105 30.98 16.84 26.88
N HIS A 106 29.76 17.37 26.92
CA HIS A 106 29.19 17.83 28.18
C HIS A 106 28.88 16.65 29.11
N PHE A 107 28.31 15.56 28.58
CA PHE A 107 28.09 14.34 29.36
C PHE A 107 29.40 13.72 29.84
N GLU A 108 30.47 13.71 29.05
CA GLU A 108 31.79 13.22 29.44
C GLU A 108 32.42 14.04 30.58
N ASN A 109 32.20 15.35 30.59
CA ASN A 109 32.79 16.25 31.60
C ASN A 109 32.01 16.28 32.92
N TYR A 110 30.68 16.13 32.86
CA TYR A 110 29.82 16.36 34.01
C TYR A 110 29.03 15.12 34.43
N GLY A 111 28.91 14.10 33.58
CA GLY A 111 28.17 12.89 33.90
C GLY A 111 26.67 13.07 34.04
N LEU A 112 26.00 11.98 34.42
CA LEU A 112 24.56 11.96 34.65
C LEU A 112 24.27 11.37 36.03
N CYS A 113 23.28 11.96 36.71
CA CYS A 113 22.62 11.33 37.83
C CYS A 113 21.37 10.60 37.35
N CYS A 114 20.71 9.88 38.27
CA CYS A 114 19.55 9.07 37.91
C CYS A 114 18.41 9.85 37.26
N GLY A 115 18.04 11.00 37.83
CA GLY A 115 17.01 11.87 37.26
C GLY A 115 17.40 12.44 35.90
N SER A 116 18.65 12.90 35.74
CA SER A 116 19.11 13.45 34.46
C SER A 116 19.32 12.38 33.40
N TYR A 117 19.67 11.15 33.76
CA TYR A 117 19.66 10.02 32.83
C TYR A 117 18.26 9.73 32.29
N VAL A 118 17.24 9.63 33.17
CA VAL A 118 15.87 9.43 32.70
C VAL A 118 15.40 10.61 31.83
N SER A 119 15.81 11.84 32.16
CA SER A 119 15.53 13.04 31.34
C SER A 119 16.21 12.96 29.98
N TYR A 120 17.46 12.52 29.94
CA TYR A 120 18.20 12.31 28.71
C TYR A 120 17.51 11.28 27.81
N VAL A 121 17.13 10.11 28.34
CA VAL A 121 16.43 9.08 27.58
C VAL A 121 15.17 9.66 26.96
N TYR A 122 14.27 10.24 27.77
CA TYR A 122 12.93 10.60 27.33
C TYR A 122 12.83 11.88 26.51
N TYR A 123 13.65 12.88 26.82
CA TYR A 123 13.47 14.23 26.27
C TYR A 123 14.63 14.69 25.40
N ASN A 124 15.67 13.87 25.25
CA ASN A 124 16.77 14.13 24.35
C ASN A 124 16.99 12.97 23.37
N TYR A 125 17.37 11.80 23.87
CA TYR A 125 17.73 10.66 23.04
C TYR A 125 16.56 10.12 22.20
N LEU A 126 15.42 9.81 22.82
CA LEU A 126 14.26 9.28 22.11
C LEU A 126 13.80 10.20 20.96
N PRO A 127 13.54 11.51 21.16
CA PRO A 127 13.11 12.38 20.08
C PRO A 127 14.22 12.73 19.08
N ASN A 128 15.44 13.00 19.55
CA ASN A 128 16.49 13.56 18.69
C ASN A 128 17.29 12.49 17.94
N VAL A 129 17.50 11.31 18.55
CA VAL A 129 18.31 10.22 18.00
C VAL A 129 17.43 9.07 17.53
N ALA A 130 16.61 8.49 18.42
CA ALA A 130 15.78 7.32 18.10
C ALA A 130 14.52 7.65 17.28
N LYS A 131 14.22 8.94 17.09
CA LYS A 131 13.04 9.47 16.37
C LYS A 131 11.70 8.93 16.91
N ILE A 132 11.63 8.71 18.22
CA ILE A 132 10.42 8.35 18.95
C ILE A 132 9.85 9.61 19.59
N SER A 133 8.62 9.97 19.24
CA SER A 133 7.98 11.16 19.80
C SER A 133 7.65 10.97 21.28
N THR A 134 8.07 11.93 22.09
CA THR A 134 7.74 12.04 23.52
C THR A 134 7.02 13.35 23.83
N SER A 135 6.56 14.08 22.81
CA SER A 135 5.94 15.42 22.95
C SER A 135 4.71 15.44 23.85
N ASN A 136 4.02 14.31 23.97
CA ASN A 136 2.80 14.19 24.76
C ASN A 136 3.06 13.83 26.23
N LEU A 137 4.32 13.49 26.56
CA LEU A 137 4.71 13.19 27.93
C LEU A 137 5.04 14.48 28.68
N ALA A 138 4.35 14.71 29.81
CA ALA A 138 4.63 15.85 30.67
C ALA A 138 6.06 15.78 31.21
N GLN A 139 6.83 16.86 31.08
CA GLN A 139 8.20 16.89 31.58
C GLN A 139 8.28 17.20 33.09
N PRO A 140 9.30 16.67 33.81
CA PRO A 140 9.58 17.11 35.18
C PRO A 140 10.02 18.56 35.21
N TYR A 141 9.60 19.31 36.23
CA TYR A 141 9.98 20.72 36.40
C TYR A 141 11.46 20.88 36.78
N SER A 142 12.00 19.99 37.64
CA SER A 142 13.44 19.82 37.83
C SER A 142 13.89 18.48 37.23
N LYS A 143 14.82 18.52 36.28
CA LYS A 143 15.21 17.35 35.47
C LYS A 143 16.00 16.29 36.25
N CYS A 144 16.61 16.69 37.37
CA CYS A 144 17.39 15.80 38.23
C CYS A 144 16.61 15.32 39.47
N SER A 145 15.44 15.90 39.76
CA SER A 145 14.69 15.63 40.99
C SER A 145 13.73 14.45 40.83
N VAL A 146 13.83 13.46 41.71
CA VAL A 146 12.92 12.30 41.77
C VAL A 146 11.48 12.75 42.07
N GLU A 147 11.28 13.77 42.90
CA GLU A 147 9.95 14.31 43.20
C GLU A 147 9.31 14.98 41.99
N SER A 148 10.11 15.73 41.21
CA SER A 148 9.65 16.32 39.95
C SER A 148 9.27 15.25 38.93
N TRP A 149 10.02 14.15 38.90
CA TRP A 149 9.71 12.98 38.09
C TRP A 149 8.40 12.32 38.50
N GLU A 150 8.16 12.12 39.80
CA GLU A 150 6.87 11.58 40.26
C GLU A 150 5.70 12.49 39.83
N THR A 151 5.85 13.81 39.97
CA THR A 151 4.84 14.77 39.52
C THR A 151 4.57 14.65 38.02
N ALA A 152 5.63 14.53 37.21
CA ALA A 152 5.53 14.40 35.76
C ALA A 152 4.83 13.10 35.33
N ILE A 153 5.24 11.95 35.88
CA ILE A 153 4.68 10.65 35.48
C ILE A 153 3.26 10.42 36.01
N ARG A 154 2.88 11.07 37.12
CA ARG A 154 1.47 11.12 37.55
C ARG A 154 0.61 11.83 36.53
N LYS A 155 1.08 12.95 35.98
CA LYS A 155 0.40 13.62 34.86
C LYS A 155 0.30 12.72 33.63
N TRP A 156 1.26 11.82 33.38
CA TRP A 156 1.15 10.83 32.29
C TRP A 156 -0.05 9.90 32.51
N ILE A 157 -0.30 9.49 33.75
CA ILE A 157 -1.47 8.66 34.10
C ILE A 157 -2.75 9.49 33.89
N ASP A 158 -2.79 10.69 34.46
CA ASP A 158 -3.98 11.55 34.45
C ASP A 158 -4.42 11.95 33.05
N ASN A 159 -3.46 12.19 32.15
CA ASN A 159 -3.73 12.56 30.75
C ASN A 159 -3.78 11.36 29.79
N GLY A 160 -3.69 10.12 30.29
CA GLY A 160 -3.74 8.89 29.49
C GLY A 160 -2.51 8.62 28.61
N THR A 161 -1.41 9.34 28.81
CA THR A 161 -0.14 9.11 28.09
C THR A 161 0.80 8.13 28.79
N GLY A 162 0.39 7.58 29.93
CA GLY A 162 1.07 6.51 30.65
C GLY A 162 0.08 5.62 31.41
N LYS A 163 0.50 4.38 31.68
CA LYS A 163 -0.27 3.37 32.39
C LYS A 163 0.43 2.99 33.70
N ASN A 164 -0.26 3.14 34.82
CA ASN A 164 0.21 2.64 36.11
C ASN A 164 0.24 1.10 36.13
N ILE A 165 1.34 0.52 36.59
CA ILE A 165 1.48 -0.93 36.79
C ILE A 165 1.38 -1.21 38.29
N GLY A 166 0.35 -1.94 38.70
CA GLY A 166 0.18 -2.36 40.09
C GLY A 166 1.25 -3.37 40.50
N PHE A 167 1.64 -3.36 41.76
CA PHE A 167 2.62 -4.30 42.28
C PHE A 167 2.45 -4.57 43.77
N THR A 168 3.04 -5.67 44.24
CA THR A 168 3.27 -6.00 45.64
C THR A 168 4.75 -6.30 45.81
N GLN A 169 5.38 -5.71 46.83
CA GLN A 169 6.78 -5.96 47.15
C GLN A 169 6.86 -6.62 48.54
N ASN A 170 7.52 -7.78 48.61
CA ASN A 170 7.69 -8.54 49.83
C ASN A 170 8.86 -8.00 50.68
N SER A 171 8.93 -8.42 51.95
CA SER A 171 10.00 -8.07 52.88
C SER A 171 11.39 -8.62 52.51
N ASN A 172 11.49 -9.49 51.50
CA ASN A 172 12.76 -9.93 50.92
C ASN A 172 13.15 -9.11 49.66
N GLY A 173 12.40 -8.04 49.35
CA GLY A 173 12.62 -7.19 48.19
C GLY A 173 11.97 -7.68 46.90
N SER A 174 11.54 -8.95 46.82
CA SER A 174 10.94 -9.51 45.62
C SER A 174 9.67 -8.76 45.22
N LEU A 175 9.55 -8.49 43.91
CA LEU A 175 8.48 -7.70 43.32
C LEU A 175 7.57 -8.61 42.48
N LYS A 176 6.27 -8.56 42.74
CA LYS A 176 5.23 -9.17 41.89
C LYS A 176 4.36 -8.07 41.30
N THR A 177 4.13 -8.12 39.99
CA THR A 177 3.40 -7.07 39.27
C THR A 177 2.04 -7.58 38.80
N SER A 178 1.08 -6.66 38.62
CA SER A 178 -0.27 -6.97 38.11
C SER A 178 -0.28 -7.35 36.62
N SER A 179 0.78 -6.98 35.89
CA SER A 179 1.00 -7.29 34.48
C SER A 179 2.49 -7.19 34.15
N ASP A 180 2.89 -7.66 32.98
CA ASP A 180 4.25 -7.43 32.46
C ASP A 180 4.58 -5.94 32.47
N ILE A 181 5.81 -5.61 32.90
CA ILE A 181 6.35 -4.26 32.80
C ILE A 181 7.08 -4.14 31.46
N PRO A 182 6.65 -3.24 30.55
CA PRO A 182 7.40 -2.97 29.32
C PRO A 182 8.80 -2.40 29.62
N ILE A 183 9.82 -2.86 28.89
CA ILE A 183 11.15 -2.22 28.89
C ILE A 183 10.98 -0.75 28.53
N GLY A 184 11.65 0.13 29.28
CA GLY A 184 11.49 1.57 29.19
C GLY A 184 10.62 2.17 30.29
N SER A 185 9.72 1.40 30.94
CA SER A 185 8.85 1.94 32.00
C SER A 185 9.64 2.68 33.08
N VAL A 186 9.12 3.78 33.61
CA VAL A 186 9.78 4.55 34.68
C VAL A 186 9.44 3.94 36.03
N VAL A 187 10.46 3.70 36.86
CA VAL A 187 10.34 3.17 38.22
C VAL A 187 10.82 4.22 39.22
N ILE A 188 9.96 4.62 40.15
CA ILE A 188 10.29 5.50 41.28
C ILE A 188 10.46 4.66 42.54
N PHE A 189 11.48 4.99 43.34
CA PHE A 189 11.79 4.33 44.59
C PHE A 189 11.71 5.30 45.77
N LYS A 190 11.48 4.75 46.97
CA LYS A 190 11.49 5.45 48.28
C LYS A 190 12.40 4.72 49.25
N SER A 191 12.93 5.41 50.26
CA SER A 191 13.63 4.77 51.39
C SER A 191 12.79 4.83 52.66
N SER A 192 13.21 4.13 53.71
CA SER A 192 12.59 4.22 55.04
C SER A 192 12.70 5.63 55.65
N SER A 193 13.78 6.35 55.34
CA SER A 193 14.11 7.64 55.94
C SER A 193 13.73 8.84 55.07
N TYR A 194 13.45 8.62 53.78
CA TYR A 194 13.17 9.71 52.84
C TYR A 194 12.13 9.33 51.79
N ARG A 195 11.22 10.26 51.50
CA ARG A 195 10.02 10.03 50.66
C ARG A 195 10.34 9.68 49.19
N TYR A 196 11.57 9.97 48.72
CA TYR A 196 12.01 9.76 47.34
C TYR A 196 13.48 9.36 47.26
N ALA A 197 13.79 8.08 47.03
CA ALA A 197 15.16 7.61 46.96
C ALA A 197 15.74 7.72 45.54
N HIS A 198 14.98 7.27 44.53
CA HIS A 198 15.56 6.98 43.23
C HIS A 198 14.56 7.02 42.06
N VAL A 199 15.05 7.24 40.84
CA VAL A 199 14.28 7.07 39.59
C VAL A 199 15.12 6.34 38.54
N ALA A 200 14.53 5.35 37.88
CA ALA A 200 15.24 4.53 36.89
C ALA A 200 14.33 4.11 35.74
N VAL A 201 14.96 3.57 34.69
CA VAL A 201 14.27 3.01 33.52
C VAL A 201 14.24 1.49 33.65
N TYR A 202 13.08 0.86 33.50
CA TYR A 202 12.96 -0.59 33.60
C TYR A 202 13.68 -1.31 32.45
N ALA A 203 14.54 -2.26 32.79
CA ALA A 203 15.44 -2.94 31.85
C ALA A 203 14.95 -4.33 31.43
N GLY A 204 14.13 -4.99 32.26
CA GLY A 204 13.58 -6.31 31.93
C GLY A 204 13.44 -7.23 33.14
N TYR A 205 13.01 -8.46 32.86
CA TYR A 205 12.87 -9.53 33.85
C TYR A 205 13.73 -10.72 33.45
N TYR A 206 14.55 -11.21 34.37
CA TYR A 206 15.46 -12.31 34.13
C TYR A 206 15.70 -13.10 35.41
N ASN A 207 15.76 -14.43 35.31
CA ASN A 207 16.06 -15.33 36.44
C ASN A 207 15.27 -15.02 37.73
N GLY A 208 13.96 -14.83 37.62
CA GLY A 208 13.09 -14.58 38.77
C GLY A 208 13.08 -13.13 39.29
N LYS A 209 13.86 -12.22 38.70
CA LYS A 209 14.07 -10.86 39.22
C LYS A 209 13.78 -9.78 38.18
N HIS A 210 13.36 -8.63 38.69
CA HIS A 210 13.17 -7.41 37.91
C HIS A 210 14.44 -6.55 37.91
N PHE A 211 14.75 -5.95 36.76
CA PHE A 211 15.95 -5.14 36.55
C PHE A 211 15.61 -3.75 36.06
N ILE A 212 16.46 -2.80 36.45
CA ILE A 212 16.42 -1.41 36.01
C ILE A 212 17.78 -0.98 35.44
N THR A 213 17.76 -0.03 34.52
CA THR A 213 18.91 0.72 34.05
C THR A 213 19.00 2.04 34.82
N HIS A 214 20.18 2.31 35.38
CA HIS A 214 20.40 3.43 36.30
C HIS A 214 21.85 3.97 36.18
N CYS A 215 22.04 5.27 36.47
CA CYS A 215 23.35 5.92 36.68
C CYS A 215 23.44 6.53 38.10
N GLY A 216 24.45 6.16 38.91
CA GLY A 216 24.59 6.58 40.31
C GLY A 216 26.00 6.45 40.88
N GLY A 217 26.43 7.45 41.66
CA GLY A 217 27.74 7.46 42.36
C GLY A 217 28.93 7.27 41.43
N ASP A 218 30.10 6.91 41.99
CA ASP A 218 31.30 6.56 41.22
C ASP A 218 31.12 5.27 40.37
N GLU A 219 29.93 4.67 40.44
CA GLU A 219 29.57 3.34 39.94
C GLU A 219 29.08 3.36 38.47
N GLY A 220 28.82 4.53 37.89
CA GLY A 220 28.46 4.64 36.47
C GLY A 220 27.10 4.03 36.08
N PRO A 221 26.86 3.79 34.77
CA PRO A 221 25.65 3.12 34.31
C PRO A 221 25.70 1.62 34.59
N CYS A 222 24.58 1.06 35.04
CA CYS A 222 24.41 -0.38 35.20
C CYS A 222 22.96 -0.83 35.00
N ILE A 223 22.80 -2.14 34.75
CA ILE A 223 21.56 -2.89 34.88
C ILE A 223 21.57 -3.58 36.24
N GLN A 224 20.69 -3.14 37.14
CA GLN A 224 20.66 -3.53 38.54
C GLN A 224 19.35 -4.22 38.91
N ALA A 225 19.43 -5.30 39.71
CA ALA A 225 18.24 -5.97 40.24
C ALA A 225 17.51 -5.09 41.28
N ILE A 226 16.19 -5.01 41.17
CA ILE A 226 15.33 -4.25 42.08
C ILE A 226 15.41 -4.80 43.52
N ASP A 227 15.36 -6.12 43.68
CA ASP A 227 15.40 -6.78 45.00
C ASP A 227 16.63 -6.38 45.80
N SER A 228 17.76 -6.16 45.13
CA SER A 228 19.02 -5.77 45.77
C SER A 228 18.98 -4.36 46.36
N LEU A 229 18.18 -3.44 45.80
CA LEU A 229 18.02 -2.09 46.36
C LEU A 229 17.31 -2.13 47.71
N TYR A 230 16.33 -3.03 47.85
CA TYR A 230 15.60 -3.20 49.10
C TYR A 230 16.46 -3.80 50.20
N LEU A 231 17.13 -4.91 49.90
CA LEU A 231 17.90 -5.67 50.90
C LEU A 231 19.15 -4.92 51.39
N TYR A 232 19.81 -4.16 50.53
CA TYR A 232 21.12 -3.57 50.85
C TYR A 232 21.13 -2.05 51.00
N ALA A 233 20.17 -1.34 50.37
CA ALA A 233 20.07 0.11 50.46
C ALA A 233 18.80 0.59 51.18
N GLY A 234 17.93 -0.33 51.62
CA GLY A 234 16.67 0.01 52.30
C GLY A 234 15.67 0.74 51.40
N GLN A 235 15.76 0.56 50.07
CA GLN A 235 14.93 1.25 49.09
C GLN A 235 13.86 0.33 48.50
N SER A 236 12.60 0.77 48.51
CA SER A 236 11.45 0.03 47.96
C SER A 236 10.84 0.74 46.77
N VAL A 237 10.14 0.00 45.92
CA VAL A 237 9.41 0.56 44.77
C VAL A 237 8.23 1.37 45.30
N LYS A 238 8.08 2.59 44.77
CA LYS A 238 6.98 3.50 45.06
C LYS A 238 5.96 3.56 43.93
N LEU A 239 6.42 3.57 42.68
CA LEU A 239 5.56 3.73 41.51
C LEU A 239 6.21 3.12 40.26
N ILE A 240 5.41 2.48 39.40
CA ILE A 240 5.83 1.94 38.11
C ILE A 240 4.86 2.45 37.04
N VAL A 241 5.36 3.23 36.08
CA VAL A 241 4.52 3.78 34.99
C VAL A 241 5.11 3.41 33.64
N ALA A 242 4.32 2.73 32.83
CA ALA A 242 4.63 2.43 31.44
C ALA A 242 4.16 3.60 30.55
N PRO A 243 5.04 4.33 29.85
CA PRO A 243 4.60 5.40 28.96
C PRO A 243 4.02 4.84 27.67
N ASN A 244 3.00 5.53 27.15
CA ASN A 244 2.37 5.24 25.86
C ASN A 244 3.20 5.85 24.72
N LEU A 245 4.43 5.39 24.58
CA LEU A 245 5.36 5.82 23.52
C LEU A 245 4.98 5.30 22.13
N TYR A 246 4.22 4.21 22.08
CA TYR A 246 3.97 3.46 20.86
C TYR A 246 2.48 3.30 20.61
N ASN A 247 2.04 3.73 19.44
CA ASN A 247 0.73 3.36 18.91
C ASN A 247 0.67 1.85 18.64
N ASN A 248 -0.53 1.27 18.65
CA ASN A 248 -0.72 -0.07 18.12
C ASN A 248 -0.16 -0.14 16.69
N VAL A 249 0.67 -1.15 16.44
CA VAL A 249 1.27 -1.35 15.13
C VAL A 249 0.16 -1.56 14.10
N LYS A 250 0.26 -0.86 12.97
CA LYS A 250 -0.64 -0.94 11.81
C LYS A 250 0.21 -1.09 10.56
N LEU A 251 -0.22 -1.96 9.65
CA LEU A 251 0.42 -2.16 8.35
C LEU A 251 -0.31 -1.37 7.27
N ASN A 252 0.42 -0.89 6.27
CA ASN A 252 -0.15 -0.22 5.10
C ASN A 252 -0.96 -1.16 4.19
N LYS A 253 -0.86 -2.47 4.39
CA LYS A 253 -1.56 -3.52 3.66
C LYS A 253 -1.94 -4.67 4.60
N SER A 254 -3.17 -5.15 4.49
CA SER A 254 -3.65 -6.35 5.17
C SER A 254 -3.52 -7.61 4.30
N SER A 255 -3.39 -7.45 2.98
CA SER A 255 -3.12 -8.54 2.04
C SER A 255 -2.32 -8.08 0.82
N LEU A 256 -1.59 -9.03 0.23
CA LEU A 256 -0.74 -8.84 -0.96
C LEU A 256 -0.73 -10.12 -1.80
N THR A 257 -0.60 -9.96 -3.12
CA THR A 257 -0.27 -11.06 -4.04
C THR A 257 1.04 -10.74 -4.75
N LEU A 258 2.02 -11.64 -4.67
CA LEU A 258 3.36 -11.48 -5.24
C LEU A 258 3.69 -12.62 -6.20
N GLY A 259 4.55 -12.37 -7.18
CA GLY A 259 5.16 -13.43 -8.00
C GLY A 259 6.33 -14.11 -7.29
N LYS A 260 6.60 -15.39 -7.59
CA LYS A 260 7.77 -16.13 -7.08
C LYS A 260 9.08 -15.40 -7.41
N GLY A 261 9.86 -15.04 -6.39
CA GLY A 261 11.08 -14.24 -6.53
C GLY A 261 10.88 -12.72 -6.44
N GLU A 262 9.63 -12.23 -6.40
CA GLU A 262 9.34 -10.81 -6.22
C GLU A 262 9.61 -10.39 -4.77
N SER A 263 9.99 -9.12 -4.59
CA SER A 263 10.14 -8.52 -3.26
C SER A 263 9.25 -7.29 -3.10
N TYR A 264 8.74 -7.08 -1.89
CA TYR A 264 7.90 -5.93 -1.54
C TYR A 264 8.23 -5.44 -0.14
N THR A 265 8.36 -4.13 0.06
CA THR A 265 8.56 -3.54 1.39
C THR A 265 7.23 -3.11 1.97
N ILE A 266 6.72 -3.88 2.92
CA ILE A 266 5.54 -3.52 3.71
C ILE A 266 5.93 -2.50 4.78
N LYS A 267 5.06 -1.51 5.03
CA LYS A 267 5.33 -0.40 5.97
C LYS A 267 4.46 -0.53 7.21
N ALA A 268 5.07 -0.31 8.37
CA ALA A 268 4.39 -0.15 9.65
C ALA A 268 4.39 1.33 10.08
N ASN A 269 3.42 1.75 10.89
CA ASN A 269 3.33 3.10 11.47
C ASN A 269 4.30 3.36 12.64
N GLY A 270 5.36 2.56 12.78
CA GLY A 270 6.36 2.64 13.85
C GLY A 270 7.36 1.49 13.78
N ASN A 271 8.23 1.39 14.79
CA ASN A 271 9.20 0.30 14.89
C ASN A 271 8.48 -1.03 15.21
N ALA A 272 8.83 -2.07 14.45
CA ALA A 272 8.27 -3.40 14.62
C ALA A 272 9.33 -4.48 14.37
N THR A 273 9.20 -5.57 15.10
CA THR A 273 9.87 -6.84 14.79
C THR A 273 8.99 -7.64 13.83
N TRP A 274 9.60 -8.34 12.88
CA TRP A 274 8.89 -8.99 11.77
C TRP A 274 9.07 -10.51 11.83
N SER A 275 8.01 -11.24 11.52
CA SER A 275 8.04 -12.70 11.40
C SER A 275 7.13 -13.18 10.27
N SER A 276 7.41 -14.37 9.75
CA SER A 276 6.59 -15.06 8.75
C SER A 276 6.09 -16.37 9.34
N SER A 277 4.81 -16.71 9.12
CA SER A 277 4.25 -17.99 9.54
C SER A 277 4.84 -19.19 8.78
N ASN A 278 5.44 -18.97 7.61
CA ASN A 278 6.10 -20.02 6.83
C ASN A 278 7.26 -19.44 5.99
N THR A 279 8.49 -19.67 6.44
CA THR A 279 9.72 -19.17 5.82
C THR A 279 10.12 -19.91 4.52
N ASN A 280 9.50 -21.05 4.23
CA ASN A 280 9.66 -21.77 2.96
C ASN A 280 8.87 -21.09 1.83
N ILE A 281 7.75 -20.40 2.16
CA ILE A 281 6.95 -19.65 1.20
C ILE A 281 7.52 -18.26 0.99
N LEU A 282 7.86 -17.54 2.07
CA LEU A 282 8.44 -16.20 2.01
C LEU A 282 9.17 -15.84 3.30
N THR A 283 10.15 -14.94 3.19
CA THR A 283 10.86 -14.34 4.32
C THR A 283 10.55 -12.87 4.45
N VAL A 284 10.65 -12.34 5.67
CA VAL A 284 10.57 -10.89 5.94
C VAL A 284 11.76 -10.46 6.80
N SER A 285 12.41 -9.36 6.43
CA SER A 285 13.42 -8.71 7.26
C SER A 285 13.25 -7.21 7.15
N ASN A 286 13.09 -6.52 8.29
CA ASN A 286 12.86 -5.08 8.35
C ASN A 286 11.74 -4.61 7.39
N GLY A 287 10.63 -5.36 7.32
CA GLY A 287 9.50 -5.08 6.42
C GLY A 287 9.74 -5.45 4.95
N LYS A 288 10.95 -5.84 4.53
CA LYS A 288 11.22 -6.34 3.18
C LYS A 288 10.81 -7.81 3.08
N ILE A 289 9.74 -8.07 2.34
CA ILE A 289 9.24 -9.41 1.99
C ILE A 289 9.99 -9.91 0.76
N THR A 290 10.41 -11.16 0.76
CA THR A 290 10.94 -11.87 -0.40
C THR A 290 10.16 -13.17 -0.61
N ALA A 291 9.45 -13.26 -1.73
CA ALA A 291 8.63 -14.41 -2.10
C ALA A 291 9.51 -15.56 -2.63
N LYS A 292 9.49 -16.73 -1.98
CA LYS A 292 10.36 -17.87 -2.31
C LYS A 292 9.63 -18.95 -3.12
N ASN A 293 8.49 -19.43 -2.61
CA ASN A 293 7.72 -20.52 -3.22
C ASN A 293 6.23 -20.17 -3.23
N THR A 294 5.48 -20.83 -4.12
CA THR A 294 4.04 -20.63 -4.22
C THR A 294 3.32 -21.08 -2.95
N GLY A 295 2.19 -20.44 -2.66
CA GLY A 295 1.40 -20.70 -1.45
C GLY A 295 1.09 -19.43 -0.69
N THR A 296 0.55 -19.57 0.52
CA THR A 296 0.14 -18.45 1.37
C THR A 296 0.91 -18.46 2.69
N ALA A 297 1.39 -17.31 3.12
CA ALA A 297 1.96 -17.13 4.46
C ALA A 297 1.54 -15.78 5.05
N MET A 298 1.47 -15.74 6.38
CA MET A 298 1.12 -14.54 7.12
C MET A 298 2.39 -13.84 7.61
N ILE A 299 2.53 -12.57 7.28
CA ILE A 299 3.50 -11.68 7.91
C ILE A 299 2.90 -11.11 9.17
N VAL A 300 3.65 -11.15 10.27
CA VAL A 300 3.27 -10.55 11.55
C VAL A 300 4.31 -9.50 11.92
N ALA A 301 3.87 -8.26 12.07
CA ALA A 301 4.63 -7.17 12.68
C ALA A 301 4.23 -7.05 14.14
N LYS A 302 5.20 -7.12 15.05
CA LYS A 302 5.02 -6.95 16.50
C LYS A 302 5.67 -5.65 16.95
N GLY A 303 4.86 -4.72 17.46
CA GLY A 303 5.31 -3.45 18.04
C GLY A 303 5.98 -3.64 19.39
N LEU A 304 6.70 -2.62 19.86
CA LEU A 304 7.42 -2.63 21.14
C LEU A 304 6.50 -2.77 22.36
N ASN A 305 5.26 -2.27 22.26
CA ASN A 305 4.20 -2.47 23.27
C ASN A 305 3.53 -3.86 23.22
N GLY A 306 4.04 -4.78 22.37
CA GLY A 306 3.49 -6.12 22.19
C GLY A 306 2.31 -6.20 21.22
N SER A 307 1.77 -5.07 20.72
CA SER A 307 0.71 -5.07 19.70
C SER A 307 1.15 -5.79 18.43
N LYS A 308 0.19 -6.40 17.71
CA LYS A 308 0.45 -7.15 16.48
C LYS A 308 -0.41 -6.64 15.33
N ALA A 309 0.16 -6.66 14.13
CA ALA A 309 -0.57 -6.46 12.88
C ALA A 309 -0.13 -7.49 11.86
N ASN A 310 -1.10 -7.94 11.05
CA ASN A 310 -0.93 -9.07 10.15
C ASN A 310 -1.14 -8.65 8.70
N CYS A 311 -0.37 -9.26 7.79
CA CYS A 311 -0.59 -9.16 6.35
C CYS A 311 -0.55 -10.56 5.73
N MET A 312 -1.64 -10.95 5.08
CA MET A 312 -1.70 -12.21 4.34
C MET A 312 -1.07 -12.07 2.96
N VAL A 313 -0.04 -12.85 2.67
CA VAL A 313 0.66 -12.80 1.38
C VAL A 313 0.41 -14.09 0.62
N THR A 314 -0.11 -13.96 -0.60
CA THR A 314 -0.25 -15.07 -1.56
C THR A 314 0.86 -14.99 -2.58
N VAL A 315 1.67 -16.03 -2.70
CA VAL A 315 2.72 -16.15 -3.71
C VAL A 315 2.22 -17.02 -4.86
N LYS A 316 2.21 -16.47 -6.06
CA LYS A 316 1.89 -17.18 -7.32
C LYS A 316 3.15 -17.43 -8.14
N ASN A 317 3.02 -18.17 -9.24
CA ASN A 317 4.13 -18.37 -10.16
C ASN A 317 4.62 -17.04 -10.74
N ALA A 318 5.91 -16.96 -11.03
CA ALA A 318 6.46 -15.86 -11.80
C ALA A 318 5.82 -15.85 -13.20
N PRO A 319 5.49 -14.68 -13.77
CA PRO A 319 4.88 -14.61 -15.08
C PRO A 319 5.88 -15.07 -16.15
N ASN A 320 5.41 -15.87 -17.10
CA ASN A 320 6.20 -16.29 -18.26
C ASN A 320 6.05 -15.32 -19.45
N SER A 321 4.96 -14.56 -19.49
CA SER A 321 4.65 -13.51 -20.47
C SER A 321 3.79 -12.40 -19.84
N ILE A 322 3.55 -11.34 -20.61
CA ILE A 322 2.68 -10.22 -20.30
C ILE A 322 2.02 -9.78 -21.62
N SER A 323 0.78 -9.30 -21.58
CA SER A 323 0.07 -8.76 -22.74
C SER A 323 -0.54 -7.39 -22.44
N LEU A 324 -0.91 -6.63 -23.48
CA LEU A 324 -1.58 -5.34 -23.39
C LEU A 324 -2.94 -5.39 -24.06
N ASN A 325 -3.87 -4.54 -23.61
CA ASN A 325 -5.16 -4.35 -24.27
C ASN A 325 -5.02 -3.78 -25.70
N LYS A 326 -3.90 -3.10 -26.00
CA LYS A 326 -3.52 -2.56 -27.31
C LYS A 326 -2.02 -2.68 -27.56
N THR A 327 -1.67 -2.96 -28.81
CA THR A 327 -0.28 -2.97 -29.31
C THR A 327 0.02 -1.76 -30.21
N ASN A 328 -1.01 -1.08 -30.69
CA ASN A 328 -0.92 0.14 -31.48
C ASN A 328 -2.00 1.13 -31.03
N LEU A 329 -1.62 2.38 -30.84
CA LEU A 329 -2.50 3.49 -30.48
C LEU A 329 -2.22 4.69 -31.38
N THR A 330 -3.28 5.36 -31.81
CA THR A 330 -3.17 6.69 -32.42
C THR A 330 -3.95 7.66 -31.54
N LEU A 331 -3.26 8.67 -31.01
CA LEU A 331 -3.83 9.65 -30.06
C LEU A 331 -3.64 11.08 -30.57
N GLY A 332 -4.57 11.96 -30.22
CA GLY A 332 -4.40 13.41 -30.40
C GLY A 332 -3.56 14.03 -29.29
N ILE A 333 -2.82 15.13 -29.56
CA ILE A 333 -2.08 15.87 -28.52
C ILE A 333 -3.01 16.26 -27.35
N GLY A 334 -2.62 15.92 -26.12
CA GLY A 334 -3.40 16.14 -24.90
C GLY A 334 -4.36 15.01 -24.55
N GLU A 335 -4.55 14.03 -25.43
CA GLU A 335 -5.37 12.85 -25.16
C GLU A 335 -4.62 11.87 -24.24
N THR A 336 -5.39 11.17 -23.40
CA THR A 336 -4.88 10.11 -22.53
C THR A 336 -5.51 8.76 -22.84
N TYR A 337 -4.80 7.68 -22.54
CA TYR A 337 -5.28 6.32 -22.72
C TYR A 337 -4.77 5.42 -21.59
N ASP A 338 -5.64 4.56 -21.05
CA ASP A 338 -5.27 3.60 -20.02
C ASP A 338 -4.77 2.29 -20.66
N LEU A 339 -3.45 2.12 -20.68
CA LEU A 339 -2.80 0.98 -21.34
C LEU A 339 -2.68 -0.20 -20.36
N ASP A 340 -3.78 -0.93 -20.22
CA ASP A 340 -3.86 -2.07 -19.31
C ASP A 340 -2.97 -3.23 -19.74
N SER A 341 -2.31 -3.84 -18.75
CA SER A 341 -1.60 -5.10 -18.92
C SER A 341 -2.33 -6.26 -18.27
N SER A 342 -2.15 -7.45 -18.83
CA SER A 342 -2.64 -8.69 -18.23
C SER A 342 -1.56 -9.76 -18.20
N LEU A 343 -1.65 -10.64 -17.21
CA LEU A 343 -0.72 -11.73 -16.98
C LEU A 343 -1.43 -13.08 -17.18
N PRO A 344 -0.69 -14.14 -17.55
CA PRO A 344 -1.22 -15.49 -17.62
C PRO A 344 -1.87 -15.94 -16.30
N LYS A 345 -2.88 -16.81 -16.41
CA LYS A 345 -3.58 -17.38 -15.25
C LYS A 345 -2.57 -17.99 -14.27
N ASN A 346 -2.85 -17.86 -12.97
CA ASN A 346 -2.02 -18.39 -11.87
C ASN A 346 -0.60 -17.81 -11.77
N THR A 347 -0.34 -16.66 -12.40
CA THR A 347 0.89 -15.89 -12.21
C THR A 347 0.59 -14.57 -11.49
N ALA A 348 1.61 -13.88 -11.00
CA ALA A 348 1.48 -12.54 -10.44
C ALA A 348 2.74 -11.72 -10.64
N SER A 349 2.57 -10.40 -10.77
CA SER A 349 3.63 -9.39 -10.68
C SER A 349 3.00 -8.16 -10.06
N PHE A 350 3.30 -7.89 -8.80
CA PHE A 350 2.78 -6.70 -8.12
C PHE A 350 3.32 -5.41 -8.76
N SER A 351 4.56 -5.46 -9.26
CA SER A 351 5.29 -4.30 -9.77
C SER A 351 5.48 -4.31 -11.29
N VAL A 352 4.40 -4.39 -12.06
CA VAL A 352 4.48 -4.09 -13.51
C VAL A 352 4.80 -2.60 -13.69
N LYS A 353 5.89 -2.31 -14.40
CA LYS A 353 6.36 -0.95 -14.67
C LYS A 353 6.25 -0.62 -16.13
N TYR A 354 5.78 0.59 -16.41
CA TYR A 354 5.70 1.14 -17.75
C TYR A 354 6.81 2.17 -17.96
N SER A 355 7.31 2.23 -19.19
CA SER A 355 8.29 3.22 -19.65
C SER A 355 8.01 3.63 -21.09
N SER A 356 8.43 4.82 -21.47
CA SER A 356 8.40 5.32 -22.85
C SER A 356 9.83 5.49 -23.35
N ASP A 357 10.11 5.09 -24.59
CA ASP A 357 11.37 5.42 -25.26
C ASP A 357 11.49 6.92 -25.60
N ASN A 358 10.37 7.64 -25.70
CA ASN A 358 10.29 9.06 -25.99
C ASN A 358 9.16 9.73 -25.23
N SER A 359 9.42 10.06 -23.96
CA SER A 359 8.45 10.71 -23.05
C SER A 359 8.06 12.14 -23.44
N SER A 360 8.77 12.76 -24.39
CA SER A 360 8.43 14.08 -24.95
C SER A 360 7.31 14.00 -25.99
N THR A 361 7.20 12.86 -26.69
CA THR A 361 6.12 12.54 -27.64
C THR A 361 4.94 11.91 -26.91
N ALA A 362 5.15 10.85 -26.13
CA ALA A 362 4.13 10.23 -25.28
C ALA A 362 4.73 9.79 -23.95
N SER A 363 4.23 10.33 -22.84
CA SER A 363 4.64 9.88 -21.50
C SER A 363 3.69 8.82 -20.96
N VAL A 364 4.17 8.01 -20.01
CA VAL A 364 3.36 7.01 -19.33
C VAL A 364 3.61 7.07 -17.82
N VAL A 365 2.56 6.92 -17.01
CA VAL A 365 2.71 6.75 -15.57
C VAL A 365 3.29 5.36 -15.31
N SER A 366 4.46 5.31 -14.67
CA SER A 366 5.21 4.06 -14.51
C SER A 366 4.44 2.97 -13.78
N ALA A 367 3.62 3.34 -12.79
CA ALA A 367 2.67 2.46 -12.13
C ALA A 367 1.26 2.76 -12.65
N GLY A 368 0.64 1.81 -13.37
CA GLY A 368 -0.74 1.93 -13.85
C GLY A 368 -0.88 2.11 -15.36
N GLY A 369 0.15 2.56 -16.09
CA GLY A 369 0.12 2.53 -17.56
C GLY A 369 -0.68 3.64 -18.23
N LEU A 370 -1.11 4.69 -17.50
CA LEU A 370 -1.78 5.84 -18.09
C LEU A 370 -0.85 6.59 -19.04
N VAL A 371 -1.13 6.52 -20.34
CA VAL A 371 -0.41 7.18 -21.43
C VAL A 371 -0.98 8.58 -21.64
N THR A 372 -0.11 9.56 -21.88
CA THR A 372 -0.47 10.94 -22.24
C THR A 372 0.28 11.36 -23.50
N ALA A 373 -0.46 11.71 -24.55
CA ALA A 373 0.09 12.22 -25.80
C ALA A 373 0.49 13.71 -25.65
N LYS A 374 1.72 14.07 -26.03
CA LYS A 374 2.29 15.40 -25.78
C LYS A 374 2.70 16.14 -27.04
N LYS A 375 3.36 15.46 -27.96
CA LYS A 375 3.91 16.06 -29.18
C LYS A 375 3.77 15.08 -30.34
N GLU A 376 3.53 15.60 -31.54
CA GLU A 376 3.52 14.80 -32.78
C GLU A 376 4.76 13.92 -32.91
N GLY A 377 4.56 12.71 -33.42
CA GLY A 377 5.60 11.71 -33.62
C GLY A 377 5.16 10.33 -33.13
N THR A 378 6.13 9.44 -32.96
CA THR A 378 5.90 8.06 -32.49
C THR A 378 6.75 7.79 -31.25
N ALA A 379 6.18 7.05 -30.30
CA ALA A 379 6.88 6.54 -29.13
C ALA A 379 6.45 5.09 -28.87
N THR A 380 7.35 4.29 -28.29
CA THR A 380 7.08 2.92 -27.85
C THR A 380 6.93 2.89 -26.34
N ILE A 381 5.74 2.51 -25.87
CA ILE A 381 5.49 2.23 -24.46
C ILE A 381 5.78 0.76 -24.18
N THR A 382 6.65 0.49 -23.21
CA THR A 382 7.02 -0.87 -22.78
C THR A 382 6.48 -1.13 -21.38
N ALA A 383 5.71 -2.21 -21.21
CA ALA A 383 5.34 -2.73 -19.89
C ALA A 383 6.30 -3.87 -19.51
N THR A 384 6.85 -3.83 -18.29
CA THR A 384 7.87 -4.77 -17.80
C THR A 384 7.48 -5.36 -16.44
N THR A 385 7.52 -6.68 -16.29
CA THR A 385 7.30 -7.37 -15.00
C THR A 385 8.57 -7.35 -14.14
N TYR A 386 8.45 -7.66 -12.83
CA TYR A 386 9.62 -7.69 -11.92
C TYR A 386 10.72 -8.69 -12.35
N ASN A 387 10.35 -9.75 -13.09
CA ASN A 387 11.25 -10.78 -13.63
C ASN A 387 11.62 -10.54 -15.10
N GLY A 388 11.39 -9.34 -15.64
CA GLY A 388 11.92 -8.91 -16.93
C GLY A 388 11.11 -9.31 -18.16
N LYS A 389 9.87 -9.81 -18.02
CA LYS A 389 8.99 -10.03 -19.18
C LYS A 389 8.50 -8.69 -19.70
N LYS A 390 8.49 -8.52 -21.02
CA LYS A 390 8.18 -7.25 -21.69
C LYS A 390 7.12 -7.41 -22.78
N VAL A 391 6.35 -6.35 -22.99
CA VAL A 391 5.42 -6.19 -24.11
C VAL A 391 5.38 -4.70 -24.49
N ASN A 392 5.21 -4.42 -25.78
CA ASN A 392 5.29 -3.08 -26.33
C ASN A 392 3.95 -2.63 -26.93
N CYS A 393 3.68 -1.33 -26.86
CA CYS A 393 2.65 -0.64 -27.61
C CYS A 393 3.27 0.54 -28.35
N THR A 394 3.09 0.61 -29.66
CA THR A 394 3.47 1.78 -30.46
C THR A 394 2.37 2.83 -30.35
N VAL A 395 2.75 4.05 -29.97
CA VAL A 395 1.86 5.20 -29.84
C VAL A 395 2.24 6.24 -30.90
N THR A 396 1.35 6.44 -31.86
CA THR A 396 1.45 7.52 -32.86
C THR A 396 0.64 8.72 -32.38
N VAL A 397 1.31 9.84 -32.17
CA VAL A 397 0.70 11.10 -31.74
C VAL A 397 0.51 12.00 -32.95
N LYS A 398 -0.73 12.46 -33.14
CA LYS A 398 -1.13 13.41 -34.19
C LYS A 398 -1.66 14.71 -33.59
N LYS A 399 -1.91 15.70 -34.43
CA LYS A 399 -2.54 16.96 -34.01
C LYS A 399 -3.91 16.69 -33.37
N ALA A 400 -4.20 17.45 -32.33
CA ALA A 400 -5.56 17.54 -31.82
C ALA A 400 -6.48 18.09 -32.92
N PRO A 401 -7.68 17.52 -33.13
CA PRO A 401 -8.60 18.02 -34.14
C PRO A 401 -9.09 19.41 -33.73
N LYS A 402 -9.16 20.34 -34.69
CA LYS A 402 -9.83 21.63 -34.52
C LYS A 402 -11.27 21.60 -35.00
N THR A 403 -11.56 20.69 -35.92
CA THR A 403 -12.87 20.48 -36.52
C THR A 403 -13.14 18.97 -36.61
N MET A 404 -14.41 18.63 -36.77
CA MET A 404 -14.92 17.29 -37.00
C MET A 404 -16.10 17.42 -37.99
N SER A 405 -16.47 16.36 -38.68
CA SER A 405 -17.69 16.29 -39.49
C SER A 405 -18.46 15.00 -39.20
N LEU A 406 -19.72 14.95 -39.61
CA LEU A 406 -20.55 13.74 -39.57
C LEU A 406 -20.90 13.34 -41.00
N ASN A 407 -21.19 12.05 -41.21
CA ASN A 407 -21.74 11.57 -42.49
C ASN A 407 -23.08 12.23 -42.83
N LYS A 408 -23.84 12.64 -41.80
CA LYS A 408 -25.10 13.39 -41.91
C LYS A 408 -25.24 14.42 -40.79
N THR A 409 -25.78 15.58 -41.14
CA THR A 409 -26.15 16.64 -40.19
C THR A 409 -27.66 16.68 -39.92
N LYS A 410 -28.45 16.03 -40.76
CA LYS A 410 -29.90 15.83 -40.59
C LYS A 410 -30.29 14.46 -41.11
N ILE A 411 -31.06 13.71 -40.33
CA ILE A 411 -31.67 12.44 -40.73
C ILE A 411 -33.12 12.39 -40.28
N THR A 412 -33.96 11.68 -41.04
CA THR A 412 -35.34 11.37 -40.66
C THR A 412 -35.48 9.86 -40.57
N LEU A 413 -35.90 9.36 -39.42
CA LEU A 413 -36.01 7.92 -39.12
C LEU A 413 -37.45 7.56 -38.73
N GLY A 414 -37.86 6.33 -39.03
CA GLY A 414 -39.07 5.74 -38.47
C GLY A 414 -38.87 5.26 -37.03
N VAL A 415 -39.94 5.21 -36.22
CA VAL A 415 -39.87 4.60 -34.86
C VAL A 415 -39.36 3.16 -34.96
N GLY A 416 -38.33 2.82 -34.18
CA GLY A 416 -37.67 1.51 -34.19
C GLY A 416 -36.49 1.41 -35.16
N GLU A 417 -36.32 2.37 -36.08
CA GLU A 417 -35.22 2.36 -37.04
C GLU A 417 -33.89 2.78 -36.38
N THR A 418 -32.79 2.22 -36.90
CA THR A 418 -31.44 2.54 -36.47
C THR A 418 -30.61 3.16 -37.59
N TYR A 419 -29.66 4.02 -37.23
CA TYR A 419 -28.73 4.63 -38.17
C TYR A 419 -27.32 4.70 -37.58
N ASP A 420 -26.32 4.34 -38.37
CA ASP A 420 -24.92 4.42 -37.95
C ASP A 420 -24.36 5.82 -38.26
N LEU A 421 -24.19 6.64 -37.22
CA LEU A 421 -23.77 8.02 -37.36
C LEU A 421 -22.25 8.13 -37.23
N ASP A 422 -21.56 8.09 -38.36
CA ASP A 422 -20.11 8.20 -38.42
C ASP A 422 -19.63 9.65 -38.23
N SER A 423 -18.47 9.78 -37.57
CA SER A 423 -17.73 11.02 -37.46
C SER A 423 -16.39 10.91 -38.18
N TYR A 424 -15.95 12.02 -38.75
CA TYR A 424 -14.68 12.10 -39.47
C TYR A 424 -13.85 13.25 -38.94
N LEU A 425 -12.54 13.03 -38.91
CA LEU A 425 -11.56 14.00 -38.51
C LEU A 425 -10.75 14.47 -39.73
N PRO A 426 -10.30 15.74 -39.77
CA PRO A 426 -9.38 16.21 -40.79
C PRO A 426 -8.12 15.34 -40.88
N SER A 427 -7.58 15.19 -42.09
CA SER A 427 -6.32 14.48 -42.31
C SER A 427 -5.20 15.03 -41.42
N GLY A 428 -4.37 14.14 -40.88
CA GLY A 428 -3.27 14.50 -39.97
C GLY A 428 -3.68 14.79 -38.52
N THR A 429 -4.96 14.68 -38.16
CA THR A 429 -5.44 14.79 -36.77
C THR A 429 -5.86 13.43 -36.21
N ALA A 430 -6.03 13.34 -34.89
CA ALA A 430 -6.57 12.15 -34.23
C ALA A 430 -7.35 12.48 -32.96
N ALA A 431 -8.38 11.70 -32.70
CA ALA A 431 -9.05 11.59 -31.41
C ALA A 431 -9.48 10.14 -31.26
N HIS A 432 -8.88 9.42 -30.33
CA HIS A 432 -9.24 8.03 -30.05
C HIS A 432 -10.60 7.92 -29.35
N SER A 433 -10.88 8.85 -28.44
CA SER A 433 -12.15 8.94 -27.71
C SER A 433 -13.05 10.00 -28.32
N ILE A 434 -13.97 9.57 -29.19
CA ILE A 434 -15.13 10.37 -29.62
C ILE A 434 -16.37 9.79 -28.95
N LYS A 435 -17.12 10.64 -28.24
CA LYS A 435 -18.34 10.25 -27.52
C LYS A 435 -19.57 10.85 -28.18
N TYR A 436 -20.59 10.01 -28.35
CA TYR A 436 -21.90 10.43 -28.84
C TYR A 436 -22.88 10.55 -27.67
N ILE A 437 -23.65 11.63 -27.67
CA ILE A 437 -24.69 11.90 -26.67
C ILE A 437 -25.98 12.36 -27.35
N SER A 438 -27.10 11.98 -26.77
CA SER A 438 -28.42 12.49 -27.15
C SER A 438 -28.88 13.54 -26.15
N ASN A 439 -29.48 14.64 -26.63
CA ASN A 439 -30.16 15.59 -25.75
C ASN A 439 -31.51 15.05 -25.21
N ASN A 440 -32.03 13.96 -25.77
CA ASN A 440 -33.25 13.29 -25.30
C ASN A 440 -33.20 11.78 -25.62
N SER A 441 -32.60 11.00 -24.71
CA SER A 441 -32.38 9.55 -24.86
C SER A 441 -33.65 8.69 -24.86
N ASN A 442 -34.77 9.24 -24.39
CA ASN A 442 -36.10 8.61 -24.45
C ASN A 442 -36.73 8.75 -25.84
N LEU A 443 -36.35 9.77 -26.61
CA LEU A 443 -36.82 10.01 -27.97
C LEU A 443 -35.87 9.35 -29.00
N VAL A 444 -34.56 9.59 -28.85
CA VAL A 444 -33.49 9.00 -29.66
C VAL A 444 -32.34 8.61 -28.76
N SER A 445 -31.97 7.33 -28.70
CA SER A 445 -30.73 6.91 -28.03
C SER A 445 -29.57 6.78 -29.00
N VAL A 446 -28.35 6.84 -28.48
CA VAL A 446 -27.14 6.58 -29.25
C VAL A 446 -26.15 5.78 -28.40
N VAL A 447 -25.46 4.81 -29.01
CA VAL A 447 -24.34 4.11 -28.37
C VAL A 447 -23.18 5.10 -28.25
N SER A 448 -22.74 5.37 -27.02
CA SER A 448 -21.79 6.46 -26.75
C SER A 448 -20.44 6.28 -27.47
N ALA A 449 -19.98 5.03 -27.58
CA ALA A 449 -18.82 4.66 -28.39
C ALA A 449 -19.32 3.94 -29.66
N GLY A 450 -19.26 4.61 -30.81
CA GLY A 450 -19.63 4.03 -32.10
C GLY A 450 -20.80 4.70 -32.81
N GLY A 451 -21.61 5.53 -32.14
CA GLY A 451 -22.56 6.41 -32.84
C GLY A 451 -23.81 5.72 -33.40
N LEU A 452 -24.08 4.45 -33.07
CA LEU A 452 -25.31 3.77 -33.47
C LEU A 452 -26.53 4.43 -32.82
N VAL A 453 -27.33 5.12 -33.63
CA VAL A 453 -28.55 5.85 -33.25
C VAL A 453 -29.76 4.92 -33.34
N THR A 454 -30.68 5.02 -32.37
CA THR A 454 -31.97 4.31 -32.37
C THR A 454 -33.11 5.28 -32.13
N ALA A 455 -34.06 5.32 -33.06
CA ALA A 455 -35.28 6.11 -32.94
C ALA A 455 -36.32 5.39 -32.07
N LYS A 456 -36.78 6.02 -31.00
CA LYS A 456 -37.71 5.39 -30.02
C LYS A 456 -39.11 5.99 -30.03
N LYS A 457 -39.21 7.30 -30.22
CA LYS A 457 -40.48 8.03 -30.15
C LYS A 457 -40.49 9.20 -31.12
N GLU A 458 -41.67 9.49 -31.66
CA GLU A 458 -41.90 10.65 -32.53
C GLU A 458 -41.41 11.96 -31.90
N GLY A 459 -40.86 12.83 -32.76
CA GLY A 459 -40.38 14.17 -32.40
C GLY A 459 -38.99 14.43 -32.94
N VAL A 460 -38.30 15.44 -32.39
CA VAL A 460 -36.99 15.87 -32.86
C VAL A 460 -36.00 15.86 -31.71
N ALA A 461 -34.85 15.23 -31.90
CA ALA A 461 -33.73 15.21 -30.97
C ALA A 461 -32.41 15.47 -31.70
N ASN A 462 -31.39 15.87 -30.95
CA ASN A 462 -30.06 16.12 -31.47
C ASN A 462 -29.06 15.12 -30.89
N ILE A 463 -28.32 14.46 -31.78
CA ILE A 463 -27.16 13.65 -31.42
C ILE A 463 -25.90 14.50 -31.61
N THR A 464 -25.08 14.59 -30.57
CA THR A 464 -23.83 15.36 -30.58
C THR A 464 -22.63 14.43 -30.42
N ALA A 465 -21.70 14.46 -31.37
CA ALA A 465 -20.41 13.80 -31.24
C ALA A 465 -19.39 14.77 -30.63
N ILE A 466 -18.58 14.31 -29.67
CA ILE A 466 -17.67 15.15 -28.87
C ILE A 466 -16.29 14.46 -28.80
N ALA A 467 -15.24 15.14 -29.27
CA ALA A 467 -13.86 14.70 -29.08
C ALA A 467 -13.34 15.00 -27.66
N TYR A 468 -12.26 14.33 -27.25
CA TYR A 468 -11.63 14.52 -25.93
C TYR A 468 -11.28 15.98 -25.59
N ASN A 469 -10.96 16.79 -26.60
CA ASN A 469 -10.59 18.20 -26.46
C ASN A 469 -11.78 19.17 -26.58
N GLY A 470 -13.01 18.65 -26.62
CA GLY A 470 -14.23 19.45 -26.60
C GLY A 470 -14.74 19.92 -27.98
N VAL A 471 -14.10 19.53 -29.09
CA VAL A 471 -14.68 19.75 -30.43
C VAL A 471 -15.99 18.98 -30.57
N LYS A 472 -17.04 19.65 -31.08
CA LYS A 472 -18.39 19.09 -31.20
C LYS A 472 -18.96 19.25 -32.60
N VAL A 473 -19.75 18.27 -33.02
CA VAL A 473 -20.62 18.32 -34.19
C VAL A 473 -21.97 17.68 -33.86
N GLN A 474 -23.02 18.07 -34.57
CA GLN A 474 -24.38 17.67 -34.27
C GLN A 474 -25.11 17.17 -35.51
N CYS A 475 -25.94 16.16 -35.32
CA CYS A 475 -26.94 15.69 -36.27
C CYS A 475 -28.33 15.85 -35.65
N THR A 476 -29.24 16.50 -36.38
CA THR A 476 -30.65 16.57 -36.02
C THR A 476 -31.38 15.33 -36.53
N VAL A 477 -32.01 14.61 -35.61
CA VAL A 477 -32.77 13.39 -35.88
C VAL A 477 -34.26 13.70 -35.72
N THR A 478 -34.98 13.64 -36.84
CA THR A 478 -36.44 13.72 -36.86
C THR A 478 -37.01 12.31 -36.85
N VAL A 479 -37.77 11.96 -35.82
CA VAL A 479 -38.45 10.67 -35.72
C VAL A 479 -39.91 10.81 -36.12
N LYS A 480 -40.33 10.01 -37.10
CA LYS A 480 -41.72 9.91 -37.57
C LYS A 480 -42.26 8.51 -37.26
N LYS A 481 -43.56 8.32 -37.46
CA LYS A 481 -44.20 7.00 -37.37
C LYS A 481 -43.54 6.01 -38.32
N GLU A 482 -43.50 4.75 -37.90
CA GLU A 482 -43.13 3.66 -38.80
C GLU A 482 -44.15 3.55 -39.95
N PRO A 483 -43.72 3.15 -41.16
CA PRO A 483 -44.64 2.94 -42.26
C PRO A 483 -45.45 1.66 -42.02
N LYS A 484 -46.74 1.71 -42.32
CA LYS A 484 -47.62 0.51 -42.32
C LYS A 484 -47.81 -0.10 -43.71
N LYS A 485 -47.40 0.63 -44.75
CA LYS A 485 -47.46 0.23 -46.16
C LYS A 485 -46.35 0.94 -46.92
N LEU A 486 -45.98 0.39 -48.08
CA LEU A 486 -45.13 1.03 -49.07
C LEU A 486 -45.93 1.22 -50.37
N SER A 487 -45.50 2.14 -51.22
CA SER A 487 -45.96 2.26 -52.62
C SER A 487 -44.77 2.19 -53.56
N LEU A 488 -44.97 1.66 -54.76
CA LEU A 488 -43.98 1.70 -55.84
C LEU A 488 -44.50 2.61 -56.96
N ASN A 489 -43.61 3.24 -57.73
CA ASN A 489 -43.98 3.94 -58.97
C ASN A 489 -44.60 2.97 -60.00
N ASN A 490 -44.12 1.71 -60.02
CA ASN A 490 -44.67 0.62 -60.82
C ASN A 490 -44.79 -0.66 -60.01
N THR A 491 -45.88 -1.41 -60.22
CA THR A 491 -46.07 -2.74 -59.62
C THR A 491 -45.94 -3.86 -60.64
N GLU A 492 -45.88 -3.51 -61.92
CA GLU A 492 -45.63 -4.40 -63.05
C GLU A 492 -44.71 -3.67 -64.03
N LEU A 493 -43.73 -4.39 -64.59
CA LEU A 493 -42.79 -3.92 -65.59
C LEU A 493 -42.64 -4.98 -66.68
N GLU A 494 -42.65 -4.54 -67.93
CA GLU A 494 -42.16 -5.32 -69.06
C GLU A 494 -40.90 -4.63 -69.59
N LEU A 495 -39.78 -5.36 -69.62
CA LEU A 495 -38.46 -4.81 -69.97
C LEU A 495 -37.80 -5.67 -71.04
N ASN A 496 -37.16 -5.02 -72.01
CA ASN A 496 -36.30 -5.70 -72.98
C ASN A 496 -34.98 -6.14 -72.33
N ILE A 497 -34.33 -7.18 -72.86
CA ILE A 497 -33.03 -7.63 -72.33
C ILE A 497 -32.00 -6.50 -72.39
N GLY A 498 -31.40 -6.20 -71.23
CA GLY A 498 -30.45 -5.10 -71.04
C GLY A 498 -31.08 -3.76 -70.63
N GLU A 499 -32.40 -3.64 -70.68
CA GLU A 499 -33.13 -2.44 -70.23
C GLU A 499 -33.01 -2.26 -68.72
N LYS A 500 -33.02 -1.00 -68.29
CA LYS A 500 -32.94 -0.60 -66.88
C LYS A 500 -34.12 0.26 -66.52
N PHE A 501 -34.68 0.03 -65.33
CA PHE A 501 -35.79 0.79 -64.78
C PHE A 501 -35.49 1.23 -63.36
N ASP A 502 -35.77 2.49 -63.05
CA ASP A 502 -35.60 3.03 -61.70
C ASP A 502 -36.89 2.80 -60.88
N LEU A 503 -36.89 1.71 -60.10
CA LEU A 503 -38.05 1.32 -59.30
C LEU A 503 -38.02 2.05 -57.96
N ASP A 504 -38.83 3.11 -57.86
CA ASP A 504 -38.91 3.96 -56.68
C ASP A 504 -39.97 3.49 -55.69
N SER A 505 -39.60 3.39 -54.42
CA SER A 505 -40.51 3.19 -53.30
C SER A 505 -40.78 4.49 -52.55
N ALA A 506 -42.00 4.64 -52.07
CA ALA A 506 -42.38 5.72 -51.15
C ALA A 506 -43.09 5.18 -49.91
N VAL A 507 -42.98 5.95 -48.82
CA VAL A 507 -43.70 5.73 -47.57
C VAL A 507 -44.88 6.71 -47.45
N PRO A 508 -45.97 6.36 -46.73
CA PRO A 508 -47.08 7.26 -46.48
C PRO A 508 -46.66 8.60 -45.85
N ASN A 509 -47.40 9.66 -46.16
CA ASN A 509 -47.17 10.96 -45.53
C ASN A 509 -47.23 10.86 -44.00
N GLY A 510 -46.31 11.55 -43.32
CA GLY A 510 -46.17 11.48 -41.86
C GLY A 510 -45.43 10.25 -41.31
N THR A 511 -45.00 9.31 -42.17
CA THR A 511 -44.15 8.18 -41.80
C THR A 511 -42.71 8.35 -42.32
N ALA A 512 -41.79 7.49 -41.88
CA ALA A 512 -40.43 7.45 -42.41
C ALA A 512 -39.87 6.03 -42.42
N ALA A 513 -39.12 5.70 -43.46
CA ALA A 513 -38.14 4.61 -43.47
C ALA A 513 -36.92 5.16 -44.20
N TYR A 514 -35.83 5.37 -43.46
CA TYR A 514 -34.58 5.82 -44.03
C TYR A 514 -33.97 4.77 -44.96
N HIS A 515 -34.04 3.49 -44.56
CA HIS A 515 -33.66 2.38 -45.40
C HIS A 515 -34.89 1.59 -45.88
N VAL A 516 -35.03 1.51 -47.20
CA VAL A 516 -35.84 0.52 -47.90
C VAL A 516 -34.89 -0.32 -48.75
N TYR A 517 -34.91 -1.64 -48.55
CA TYR A 517 -34.01 -2.58 -49.22
C TYR A 517 -34.74 -3.30 -50.36
N TYR A 518 -34.08 -3.39 -51.51
CA TYR A 518 -34.60 -4.11 -52.67
C TYR A 518 -33.93 -5.46 -52.82
N SER A 519 -34.70 -6.45 -53.26
CA SER A 519 -34.21 -7.80 -53.54
C SER A 519 -34.96 -8.40 -54.72
N SER A 520 -34.29 -9.28 -55.47
CA SER A 520 -34.91 -10.07 -56.55
C SER A 520 -34.99 -11.53 -56.12
N ASN A 521 -36.13 -12.18 -56.36
CA ASN A 521 -36.21 -13.63 -56.20
C ASN A 521 -35.48 -14.39 -57.31
N ASN A 522 -35.17 -13.73 -58.43
CA ASN A 522 -34.50 -14.31 -59.59
C ASN A 522 -33.60 -13.26 -60.27
N SER A 523 -32.41 -13.04 -59.69
CA SER A 523 -31.44 -12.06 -60.19
C SER A 523 -30.86 -12.38 -61.57
N ASN A 524 -31.01 -13.63 -62.04
CA ASN A 524 -30.58 -14.04 -63.38
C ASN A 524 -31.53 -13.56 -64.48
N THR A 525 -32.80 -13.31 -64.12
CA THR A 525 -33.81 -12.75 -65.02
C THR A 525 -33.87 -11.24 -64.87
N ALA A 526 -34.03 -10.72 -63.65
CA ALA A 526 -33.95 -9.29 -63.36
C ALA A 526 -33.18 -9.06 -62.06
N SER A 527 -32.08 -8.32 -62.14
CA SER A 527 -31.29 -7.93 -60.97
C SER A 527 -31.72 -6.56 -60.46
N VAL A 528 -31.50 -6.26 -59.17
CA VAL A 528 -31.85 -4.96 -58.59
C VAL A 528 -30.75 -4.48 -57.65
N ALA A 529 -30.44 -3.19 -57.69
CA ALA A 529 -29.56 -2.57 -56.71
C ALA A 529 -30.24 -2.56 -55.32
N LYS A 530 -29.59 -3.15 -54.32
CA LYS A 530 -30.11 -3.25 -52.94
C LYS A 530 -30.56 -1.90 -52.38
N TYR A 531 -29.82 -0.83 -52.72
CA TYR A 531 -30.10 0.55 -52.37
C TYR A 531 -30.41 1.32 -53.65
N GLY A 532 -31.60 1.90 -53.74
CA GLY A 532 -32.01 2.76 -54.87
C GLY A 532 -32.82 2.09 -55.96
N GLY A 533 -33.10 0.77 -55.90
CA GLY A 533 -34.18 0.19 -56.71
C GLY A 533 -33.92 0.07 -58.22
N LEU A 534 -32.72 0.39 -58.72
CA LEU A 534 -32.39 0.23 -60.15
C LEU A 534 -32.46 -1.25 -60.57
N VAL A 535 -33.50 -1.59 -61.32
CA VAL A 535 -33.74 -2.91 -61.90
C VAL A 535 -33.00 -3.00 -63.23
N THR A 536 -32.30 -4.10 -63.50
CA THR A 536 -31.68 -4.40 -64.80
C THR A 536 -32.21 -5.74 -65.31
N ALA A 537 -32.81 -5.73 -66.49
CA ALA A 537 -33.27 -6.93 -67.20
C ALA A 537 -32.08 -7.70 -67.77
N MET A 538 -31.95 -8.97 -67.41
CA MET A 538 -30.77 -9.79 -67.70
C MET A 538 -31.05 -10.90 -68.71
N LYS A 539 -32.17 -11.61 -68.53
CA LYS A 539 -32.57 -12.74 -69.38
C LYS A 539 -34.08 -12.83 -69.43
N LYS A 540 -34.60 -13.31 -70.56
CA LYS A 540 -36.03 -13.60 -70.74
C LYS A 540 -36.61 -14.41 -69.59
N GLY A 541 -37.81 -14.06 -69.15
CA GLY A 541 -38.56 -14.75 -68.10
C GLY A 541 -39.11 -13.79 -67.05
N GLU A 542 -39.60 -14.35 -65.95
CA GLU A 542 -40.26 -13.58 -64.89
C GLU A 542 -39.40 -13.48 -63.62
N ALA A 543 -39.44 -12.32 -62.98
CA ALA A 543 -38.83 -12.07 -61.68
C ALA A 543 -39.74 -11.19 -60.80
N LYS A 544 -39.55 -11.28 -59.48
CA LYS A 544 -40.22 -10.45 -58.48
C LYS A 544 -39.19 -9.61 -57.76
N ILE A 545 -39.34 -8.29 -57.88
CA ILE A 545 -38.52 -7.33 -57.14
C ILE A 545 -39.30 -6.90 -55.89
N THR A 546 -38.75 -7.15 -54.70
CA THR A 546 -39.38 -6.82 -53.42
C THR A 546 -38.64 -5.67 -52.76
N ALA A 547 -39.38 -4.59 -52.44
CA ALA A 547 -38.91 -3.50 -51.59
C ALA A 547 -39.41 -3.74 -50.15
N GLU A 548 -38.50 -3.67 -49.18
CA GLU A 548 -38.75 -3.97 -47.77
C GLU A 548 -38.21 -2.88 -46.85
N ALA A 549 -39.07 -2.32 -46.00
CA ALA A 549 -38.68 -1.35 -44.96
C ALA A 549 -38.06 -2.03 -43.74
N TYR A 550 -37.35 -1.26 -42.89
CA TYR A 550 -36.68 -1.76 -41.67
C TYR A 550 -37.59 -2.54 -40.70
N ASN A 551 -38.90 -2.28 -40.72
CA ASN A 551 -39.89 -2.93 -39.87
C ASN A 551 -40.59 -4.14 -40.53
N GLY A 552 -40.10 -4.59 -41.69
CA GLY A 552 -40.61 -5.78 -42.39
C GLY A 552 -41.82 -5.54 -43.29
N VAL A 553 -42.28 -4.29 -43.46
CA VAL A 553 -43.31 -3.95 -44.45
C VAL A 553 -42.74 -4.11 -45.85
N LYS A 554 -43.45 -4.85 -46.72
CA LYS A 554 -43.00 -5.18 -48.09
C LYS A 554 -44.00 -4.72 -49.15
N ILE A 555 -43.48 -4.49 -50.35
CA ILE A 555 -44.24 -4.36 -51.60
C ILE A 555 -43.44 -5.00 -52.73
N THR A 556 -44.12 -5.53 -53.73
CA THR A 556 -43.50 -6.27 -54.84
C THR A 556 -43.88 -5.64 -56.17
N CYS A 557 -42.89 -5.60 -57.08
CA CYS A 557 -43.08 -5.36 -58.51
C CYS A 557 -42.81 -6.66 -59.28
N TYR A 558 -43.70 -7.01 -60.20
CA TYR A 558 -43.54 -8.14 -61.10
C TYR A 558 -42.84 -7.67 -62.39
N VAL A 559 -41.75 -8.34 -62.75
CA VAL A 559 -40.94 -7.98 -63.92
C VAL A 559 -41.00 -9.11 -64.93
N ASN A 560 -41.55 -8.83 -66.10
CA ASN A 560 -41.48 -9.68 -67.28
C ASN A 560 -40.35 -9.19 -68.18
N VAL A 561 -39.34 -10.03 -68.41
CA VAL A 561 -38.25 -9.71 -69.34
C VAL A 561 -38.53 -10.39 -70.67
N VAL A 562 -38.61 -9.59 -71.73
CA VAL A 562 -38.87 -10.02 -73.09
C VAL A 562 -37.62 -9.88 -73.97
N ASP A 563 -37.59 -10.63 -75.07
CA ASP A 563 -36.53 -10.48 -76.07
C ASP A 563 -36.64 -9.09 -76.70
N ASN A 564 -35.51 -8.53 -77.12
CA ASN A 564 -35.53 -7.30 -77.90
C ASN A 564 -36.37 -7.56 -79.16
N ILE A 565 -37.40 -6.75 -79.40
CA ILE A 565 -38.10 -6.77 -80.67
C ILE A 565 -37.08 -6.32 -81.71
N ASP A 566 -36.43 -7.26 -82.39
CA ASP A 566 -35.80 -6.97 -83.66
C ASP A 566 -36.89 -6.45 -84.58
N SER A 567 -36.61 -5.29 -85.15
CA SER A 567 -37.33 -4.73 -86.28
C SER A 567 -37.23 -5.70 -87.47
N GLU A 568 -38.02 -6.77 -87.47
CA GLU A 568 -38.45 -7.45 -88.70
C GLU A 568 -39.51 -6.57 -89.39
N ILE A 569 -39.05 -5.43 -89.92
CA ILE A 569 -39.66 -4.83 -91.10
C ILE A 569 -38.54 -4.75 -92.14
N GLY A 570 -38.38 -5.86 -92.86
CA GLY A 570 -37.66 -5.96 -94.13
C GLY A 570 -38.62 -6.48 -95.18
#